data_AF-A0A0L6UJ02-F1
#
_entry.id   AF-A0A0L6UJ02-F1
#
_cell.length_a   1.000
_cell.length_b   1.000
_cell.length_c   1.000
_cell.angle_alpha   90.00
_cell.angle_beta   90.00
_cell.angle_gamma   90.00
#
_symmetry.space_group_name_H-M   'P 1'
#
loop_
_entity.id
_entity.type
_entity.pdbx_description
1 polymer ?
#
loop_
_entity_poly.entity_id
_entity_poly.type
_entity_poly.pdbx_seq_one_letter_code
_entity_poly.pdbx_strand_id
1 'polypeptide(L)'
;KQGIWKFSVSNPSHNHPSSSNPAAHVINRKFDNKAQQEVQQLADSGLKPSQIIQTLKKTNPEKHLLATVSTIYTAKKESTLFNQAAILEILNHNSAAT
;
A
#
# COMPACT_ATOMS: atom_id res chain seq x y z
N LYS A 1 -36.74 -10.72 3.70
CA LYS A 1 -36.14 -10.39 5.01
C LYS A 1 -34.66 -10.78 4.96
N GLN A 2 -33.74 -9.82 4.95
CA GLN A 2 -32.31 -10.12 5.13
C GLN A 2 -32.03 -10.24 6.63
N GLY A 3 -31.43 -11.35 7.06
CA GLY A 3 -31.15 -11.64 8.46
C GLY A 3 -29.92 -10.87 8.95
N ILE A 4 -30.01 -10.27 10.14
CA ILE A 4 -28.88 -9.61 10.80
C ILE A 4 -28.00 -10.72 11.40
N TRP A 5 -26.79 -10.89 10.88
CA TRP A 5 -25.80 -11.76 11.48
C TRP A 5 -25.21 -11.10 12.73
N LYS A 6 -25.15 -11.85 13.83
CA LYS A 6 -24.48 -11.44 15.07
C LYS A 6 -23.34 -12.42 15.35
N PHE A 7 -22.16 -11.87 15.63
CA PHE A 7 -20.95 -12.62 15.98
C PHE A 7 -20.54 -12.31 17.42
N SER A 8 -20.16 -13.34 18.18
CA SER A 8 -19.66 -13.21 19.55
C SER A 8 -18.48 -14.16 19.78
N VAL A 9 -17.45 -13.68 20.47
CA VAL A 9 -16.28 -14.48 20.87
C VAL A 9 -16.34 -14.75 22.37
N SER A 10 -16.35 -16.03 22.76
CA SER A 10 -16.41 -16.44 24.17
C SER A 10 -15.04 -16.53 24.85
N ASN A 11 -13.97 -16.76 24.08
CA ASN A 11 -12.59 -16.78 24.58
C ASN A 11 -11.65 -16.07 23.58
N PRO A 12 -11.17 -14.85 23.88
CA PRO A 12 -10.26 -14.12 23.02
C PRO A 12 -8.79 -14.52 23.21
N SER A 13 -8.46 -15.44 24.13
CA SER A 13 -7.07 -15.79 24.43
C SER A 13 -6.42 -16.60 23.31
N HIS A 14 -5.24 -16.17 22.91
CA HIS A 14 -4.38 -16.92 22.00
C HIS A 14 -3.63 -18.04 22.72
N ASN A 15 -3.32 -19.12 22.01
CA ASN A 15 -2.49 -20.23 22.52
C ASN A 15 -0.99 -19.95 22.41
N HIS A 16 -0.59 -18.74 22.00
CA HIS A 16 0.78 -18.30 21.90
C HIS A 16 0.91 -16.79 22.21
N PRO A 17 2.10 -16.32 22.59
CA PRO A 17 2.38 -14.89 22.73
C PRO A 17 2.28 -14.13 21.40
N SER A 18 2.01 -12.83 21.45
CA SER A 18 2.04 -11.96 20.27
C SER A 18 3.38 -12.06 19.52
N SER A 19 3.33 -12.04 18.19
CA SER A 19 4.54 -12.04 17.36
C SER A 19 5.39 -10.80 17.62
N SER A 20 6.69 -10.99 17.86
CA SER A 20 7.68 -9.90 17.93
C SER A 20 8.24 -9.51 16.57
N ASN A 21 8.03 -10.33 15.54
CA ASN A 21 8.53 -10.07 14.19
C ASN A 21 7.63 -9.04 13.48
N PRO A 22 8.12 -7.84 13.16
CA PRO A 22 7.32 -6.82 12.48
C PRO A 22 6.86 -7.26 11.08
N ALA A 23 7.58 -8.18 10.43
CA ALA A 23 7.20 -8.71 9.11
C ALA A 23 5.93 -9.56 9.13
N ALA A 24 5.49 -10.02 10.32
CA ALA A 24 4.24 -10.76 10.50
C ALA A 24 2.99 -9.88 10.28
N HIS A 25 3.14 -8.55 10.33
CA HIS A 25 2.02 -7.61 10.24
C HIS A 25 2.05 -6.81 8.94
N VAL A 26 0.97 -6.88 8.15
CA VAL A 26 0.87 -6.21 6.84
C VAL A 26 0.99 -4.68 6.96
N ILE A 27 0.53 -4.10 8.06
CA ILE A 27 0.61 -2.65 8.34
C ILE A 27 2.07 -2.18 8.31
N ASN A 28 3.01 -2.97 8.82
CA ASN A 28 4.43 -2.63 8.86
C ASN A 28 5.12 -2.73 7.49
N ARG A 29 4.40 -3.21 6.47
CA ARG A 29 4.90 -3.27 5.09
C ARG A 29 4.50 -2.02 4.28
N LYS A 30 3.63 -1.16 4.81
CA LYS A 30 3.17 0.06 4.11
C LYS A 30 4.34 1.01 3.85
N PHE A 31 4.30 1.65 2.69
CA PHE A 31 5.23 2.73 2.36
C PHE A 31 4.79 4.03 3.00
N ASP A 32 5.75 4.87 3.39
CA ASP A 32 5.50 6.29 3.62
C ASP A 32 5.30 7.01 2.28
N ASN A 33 4.79 8.24 2.31
CA ASN A 33 4.52 9.01 1.10
C ASN A 33 5.77 9.17 0.21
N LYS A 34 6.95 9.35 0.82
CA LYS A 34 8.21 9.51 0.09
C LYS A 34 8.60 8.22 -0.66
N ALA A 35 8.55 7.08 0.02
CA ALA A 35 8.83 5.79 -0.57
C ALA A 35 7.79 5.42 -1.64
N GLN A 36 6.53 5.81 -1.45
CA GLN A 36 5.49 5.61 -2.47
C GLN A 36 5.77 6.43 -3.74
N GLN A 37 6.25 7.66 -3.60
CA GLN A 37 6.69 8.47 -4.74
C GLN A 37 7.93 7.87 -5.44
N GLU A 38 8.90 7.36 -4.67
CA GLU A 38 10.08 6.69 -5.24
C GLU A 38 9.70 5.40 -5.98
N VAL A 39 8.76 4.61 -5.44
CA VAL A 39 8.18 3.45 -6.15
C VAL A 39 7.58 3.87 -7.48
N GLN A 40 6.84 4.98 -7.52
CA GLN A 40 6.23 5.48 -8.74
C GLN A 40 7.28 5.88 -9.78
N GLN A 41 8.30 6.66 -9.39
CA GLN A 41 9.39 7.06 -10.28
C GLN A 41 10.15 5.86 -10.87
N LEU A 42 10.46 4.86 -10.04
CA LEU A 42 11.14 3.65 -10.50
C LEU A 42 10.24 2.80 -11.40
N ALA A 43 8.93 2.76 -11.14
CA ALA A 43 7.97 2.08 -11.99
C ALA A 43 7.82 2.77 -13.35
N ASP A 44 7.79 4.10 -13.39
CA ASP A 44 7.72 4.91 -14.61
C ASP A 44 8.99 4.79 -15.45
N SER A 45 10.13 4.52 -14.79
CA SER A 45 11.40 4.18 -15.45
C SER A 45 11.43 2.76 -16.05
N GLY A 46 10.34 1.99 -15.92
CA GLY A 46 10.20 0.65 -16.50
C GLY A 46 10.81 -0.49 -15.67
N LEU A 47 11.24 -0.25 -14.43
CA LEU A 47 11.82 -1.30 -13.59
C LEU A 47 10.77 -2.34 -13.18
N LYS A 48 11.18 -3.62 -13.13
CA LYS A 48 10.32 -4.69 -12.61
C LYS A 48 10.16 -4.57 -11.09
N PRO A 49 9.02 -5.01 -10.51
CA PRO A 49 8.77 -4.89 -9.06
C PRO A 49 9.87 -5.43 -8.15
N SER A 50 10.53 -6.53 -8.52
CA SER A 50 11.67 -7.08 -7.77
C SER A 50 12.87 -6.14 -7.75
N GLN A 51 13.17 -5.51 -8.88
CA GLN A 51 14.25 -4.53 -9.01
C GLN A 51 13.93 -3.25 -8.23
N ILE A 52 12.68 -2.79 -8.26
CA ILE A 52 12.22 -1.65 -7.47
C ILE A 52 12.49 -1.89 -5.98
N ILE A 53 12.14 -3.07 -5.43
CA ILE A 53 12.41 -3.40 -4.03
C ILE A 53 13.90 -3.40 -3.71
N GLN A 54 14.72 -3.99 -4.59
CA GLN A 54 16.17 -4.02 -4.41
C GLN A 54 16.75 -2.61 -4.39
N THR A 55 16.33 -1.76 -5.33
CA THR A 55 16.74 -0.35 -5.38
C THR A 55 16.34 0.38 -4.11
N LEU A 56 15.07 0.29 -3.69
CA LEU A 56 14.57 0.96 -2.48
C LEU A 56 15.33 0.56 -1.21
N LYS A 57 15.62 -0.74 -1.04
CA LYS A 57 16.39 -1.25 0.10
C LYS A 57 17.85 -0.77 0.07
N LYS A 58 18.41 -0.58 -1.13
CA LYS A 58 19.77 -0.09 -1.32
C LYS A 58 19.87 1.42 -1.10
N THR A 59 18.86 2.19 -1.53
CA THR A 59 18.83 3.66 -1.41
C THR A 59 18.40 4.15 -0.03
N ASN A 60 17.64 3.34 0.72
CA ASN A 60 17.12 3.68 2.05
C ASN A 60 17.41 2.56 3.08
N PRO A 61 18.70 2.21 3.35
CA PRO A 61 19.04 1.10 4.26
C PRO A 61 18.54 1.32 5.69
N GLU A 62 18.47 2.57 6.15
CA GLU A 62 18.01 2.96 7.49
C GLU A 62 16.52 2.72 7.72
N LYS A 63 15.71 2.65 6.65
CA LYS A 63 14.25 2.46 6.76
C LYS A 63 13.84 1.02 7.03
N HIS A 64 14.77 0.06 6.98
CA HIS A 64 14.50 -1.37 7.21
C HIS A 64 13.21 -1.89 6.53
N LEU A 65 13.02 -1.54 5.25
CA LEU A 65 11.77 -1.78 4.53
C LEU A 65 11.40 -3.28 4.50
N LEU A 66 10.22 -3.60 5.04
CA LEU A 66 9.62 -4.94 5.01
C LEU A 66 8.81 -5.20 3.72
N ALA A 67 9.08 -4.40 2.68
CA ALA A 67 8.41 -4.45 1.41
C ALA A 67 8.62 -5.81 0.70
N THR A 68 7.52 -6.30 0.15
CA THR A 68 7.41 -7.47 -0.72
C THR A 68 6.99 -7.05 -2.13
N VAL A 69 7.04 -7.97 -3.10
CA VAL A 69 6.58 -7.72 -4.48
C VAL A 69 5.12 -7.29 -4.53
N SER A 70 4.26 -7.89 -3.70
CA SER A 70 2.84 -7.50 -3.60
C SER A 70 2.66 -6.04 -3.21
N THR A 71 3.48 -5.54 -2.27
CA THR A 71 3.43 -4.13 -1.83
C THR A 71 3.73 -3.16 -2.95
N ILE A 72 4.61 -3.52 -3.89
CA ILE A 72 4.87 -2.70 -5.09
C ILE A 72 3.67 -2.69 -6.02
N TYR A 73 3.05 -3.85 -6.26
CA TYR A 73 1.83 -3.92 -7.08
C TYR A 73 0.68 -3.09 -6.47
N THR A 74 0.50 -3.17 -5.16
CA THR A 74 -0.48 -2.35 -4.44
C THR A 74 -0.17 -0.86 -4.59
N ALA A 75 1.07 -0.44 -4.34
CA ALA A 75 1.47 0.96 -4.47
C ALA A 75 1.24 1.50 -5.89
N LYS A 76 1.61 0.73 -6.93
CA LYS A 76 1.35 1.12 -8.33
C LYS A 76 -0.14 1.29 -8.63
N LYS A 77 -0.98 0.37 -8.11
CA LYS A 77 -2.43 0.44 -8.27
C LYS A 77 -3.01 1.67 -7.58
N GLU A 78 -2.58 1.95 -6.35
CA GLU A 78 -3.01 3.13 -5.59
C GLU A 78 -2.65 4.43 -6.31
N SER A 79 -1.42 4.55 -6.82
CA SER A 79 -1.01 5.71 -7.62
C SER A 79 -1.87 5.88 -8.88
N THR A 80 -2.20 4.78 -9.56
CA THR A 80 -3.05 4.82 -10.76
C THR A 80 -4.45 5.33 -10.43
N LEU A 81 -5.04 4.83 -9.35
CA LEU A 81 -6.37 5.25 -8.88
C LEU A 81 -6.36 6.72 -8.44
N PHE A 82 -5.32 7.16 -7.74
CA PHE A 82 -5.16 8.54 -7.33
C PHE A 82 -5.09 9.48 -8.54
N ASN A 83 -4.26 9.15 -9.53
CA ASN A 83 -4.15 9.93 -10.76
C ASN A 83 -5.48 9.98 -11.53
N GLN A 84 -6.20 8.86 -11.60
CA GLN A 84 -7.50 8.81 -12.25
C GLN A 84 -8.54 9.68 -11.51
N ALA A 85 -8.56 9.64 -10.18
CA ALA A 85 -9.44 10.49 -9.38
C ALA A 85 -9.15 11.99 -9.59
N ALA A 86 -7.87 12.37 -9.60
CA ALA A 86 -7.46 13.76 -9.84
C ALA A 86 -7.91 14.25 -11.23
N ILE A 87 -7.78 13.42 -12.27
CA ILE A 87 -8.25 13.77 -13.63
C ILE A 87 -9.77 13.99 -13.66
N LEU A 88 -10.54 13.10 -13.01
CA LEU A 88 -12.00 13.23 -12.95
C LEU A 88 -12.44 14.50 -12.23
N GLU A 89 -11.75 14.88 -11.16
CA GLU A 89 -12.02 16.11 -10.43
C GLU A 89 -11.80 17.37 -11.30
N ILE A 90 -10.71 17.41 -12.06
CA ILE A 90 -10.42 18.52 -12.99
C ILE A 90 -11.49 18.63 -14.08
N LEU A 91 -11.90 17.50 -14.67
CA LEU A 91 -12.94 17.48 -15.70
C LEU A 91 -14.29 17.98 -15.17
N ASN A 92 -14.66 17.62 -13.94
CA ASN A 92 -15.89 18.08 -13.30
C ASN A 92 -15.87 19.58 -13.03
N HIS A 93 -14.76 20.15 -12.54
CA HIS A 93 -14.64 21.58 -12.30
C HIS A 93 -14.78 22.40 -13.60
N ASN A 94 -14.17 21.95 -14.70
CA ASN A 94 -14.27 22.65 -15.99
C ASN A 94 -15.67 22.58 -16.61
N SER A 95 -16.43 21.52 -16.33
CA SER A 95 -17.81 21.34 -16.83
C SER A 95 -18.84 22.19 -16.09
N ALA A 96 -18.54 22.63 -14.86
CA ALA A 96 -19.42 23.51 -14.07
C ALA A 96 -19.17 25.01 -14.35
N ALA A 97 -18.13 25.35 -15.11
CA ALA A 97 -17.75 26.72 -15.45
C ALA A 97 -18.27 27.19 -16.83
N THR A 98 -19.01 26.34 -17.55
CA THR A 98 -19.66 26.60 -18.85
C THR A 98 -21.16 26.50 -18.73
#